data_AF-A0A535C375-F1
#
_entry.id   AF-A0A535C375-F1
#
_cell.length_a   1.000
_cell.length_b   1.000
_cell.length_c   1.000
_cell.angle_alpha   90.00
_cell.angle_beta   90.00
_cell.angle_gamma   90.00
#
_symmetry.space_group_name_H-M   'P 1'
#
loop_
_entity.id
_entity.type
_entity.pdbx_description
1 polymer ?
#
loop_
_entity_poly.entity_id
_entity_poly.type
_entity_poly.pdbx_seq_one_letter_code
_entity_poly.pdbx_strand_id
1 'polypeptide(L)'
;PYKLNVYADVERGGYVALDAEGLVAAGGRYMVNDRQLKKLREAIAADRSGKQLVAIVAELRKKGYDVEGQELKRVPPPYPQDHPRADLLRHKRLIYWKRWPVEPWIATPRARDRVAKAWRDGAALNEWCAKFMD
;
A
#
# COMPACT_ATOMS: atom_id res chain seq x y z
N PRO A 1 -9.85 -4.71 -27.91
CA PRO A 1 -8.80 -3.96 -27.18
C PRO A 1 -7.81 -4.92 -26.50
N TYR A 2 -6.59 -5.02 -27.00
CA TYR A 2 -5.54 -5.82 -26.37
C TYR A 2 -5.08 -5.13 -25.07
N LYS A 3 -4.86 -5.89 -23.99
CA LYS A 3 -4.31 -5.33 -22.75
C LYS A 3 -2.88 -4.85 -23.02
N LEU A 4 -2.65 -3.55 -22.90
CA LEU A 4 -1.32 -2.93 -23.02
C LEU A 4 -0.54 -2.97 -21.69
N ASN A 5 -0.99 -3.77 -20.73
CA ASN A 5 -0.37 -3.94 -19.43
C ASN A 5 -0.18 -5.42 -19.08
N VAL A 6 0.96 -5.74 -18.47
CA VAL A 6 1.24 -7.02 -17.83
C VAL A 6 1.44 -6.80 -16.34
N TYR A 7 0.99 -7.72 -15.51
CA TYR A 7 1.21 -7.65 -14.07
C TYR A 7 1.36 -9.05 -13.48
N ALA A 8 1.97 -9.09 -12.30
CA ALA A 8 2.04 -10.27 -11.47
C ALA A 8 1.92 -9.86 -9.99
N ASP A 9 1.22 -10.68 -9.22
CA ASP A 9 1.29 -10.66 -7.77
C ASP A 9 2.22 -11.78 -7.26
N VAL A 10 2.78 -11.58 -6.08
CA VAL A 10 3.67 -12.51 -5.39
C VAL A 10 2.94 -12.97 -4.14
N GLU A 11 3.02 -14.28 -3.86
CA GLU A 11 2.38 -14.95 -2.72
C GLU A 11 2.52 -14.20 -1.38
N ARG A 12 3.66 -13.51 -1.17
CA ARG A 12 3.96 -12.74 0.06
C ARG A 12 3.53 -11.25 0.01
N GLY A 13 2.61 -10.87 -0.88
CA GLY A 13 2.03 -9.52 -0.90
C GLY A 13 2.84 -8.47 -1.66
N GLY A 14 3.55 -8.88 -2.70
CA GLY A 14 4.18 -7.98 -3.68
C GLY A 14 3.36 -7.92 -4.97
N TYR A 15 3.36 -6.78 -5.64
CA TYR A 15 2.76 -6.58 -6.95
C TYR A 15 3.76 -5.89 -7.87
N VAL A 16 3.79 -6.29 -9.14
CA VAL A 16 4.54 -5.62 -10.20
C VAL A 16 3.65 -5.47 -11.43
N ALA A 17 3.70 -4.32 -12.09
CA ALA A 17 3.04 -4.10 -13.37
C ALA A 17 3.95 -3.33 -14.32
N LEU A 18 3.78 -3.59 -15.62
CA LEU A 18 4.47 -2.90 -16.69
C LEU A 18 3.44 -2.51 -17.76
N ASP A 19 3.46 -1.24 -18.13
CA ASP A 19 2.65 -0.65 -19.21
C ASP A 19 3.49 0.36 -20.00
N ALA A 20 2.87 1.05 -20.96
CA ALA A 20 3.55 2.07 -21.78
C ALA A 20 4.04 3.29 -20.98
N GLU A 21 3.53 3.51 -19.77
CA GLU A 21 3.93 4.61 -18.91
C GLU A 21 5.10 4.20 -17.99
N GLY A 22 5.29 2.90 -17.73
CA GLY A 22 6.48 2.38 -17.08
C GLY A 22 6.24 1.19 -16.16
N LEU A 23 7.14 1.04 -15.18
CA LEU A 23 7.15 -0.07 -14.22
C LEU A 23 6.57 0.39 -12.89
N VAL A 24 5.63 -0.38 -12.33
CA VAL A 24 5.09 -0.19 -10.99
C VAL A 24 5.53 -1.34 -10.11
N ALA A 25 6.00 -1.04 -8.90
CA ALA A 25 6.08 -2.01 -7.81
C ALA A 25 5.19 -1.55 -6.67
N ALA A 26 4.39 -2.45 -6.12
CA ALA A 26 3.43 -2.17 -5.07
C ALA A 26 3.32 -3.32 -4.07
N GLY A 27 2.57 -3.09 -3.00
CA GLY A 27 2.16 -4.10 -2.03
C GLY A 27 1.06 -3.59 -1.12
N GLY A 28 0.74 -4.37 -0.07
CA GLY A 28 -0.36 -4.11 0.85
C GLY A 28 -1.60 -4.95 0.56
N ARG A 29 -2.79 -4.41 0.81
CA ARG A 29 -4.08 -5.06 0.58
C ARG A 29 -4.92 -4.17 -0.33
N TYR A 30 -4.94 -4.51 -1.62
CA TYR A 30 -5.76 -3.82 -2.63
C TYR A 30 -7.22 -4.28 -2.55
N MET A 31 -7.43 -5.59 -2.50
CA MET A 31 -8.74 -6.19 -2.25
C MET A 31 -8.92 -6.38 -0.75
N VAL A 32 -9.90 -5.70 -0.17
CA VAL A 32 -10.22 -5.75 1.26
C VAL A 32 -11.71 -6.05 1.38
N ASN A 33 -12.07 -7.17 2.00
CA ASN A 33 -13.47 -7.49 2.28
C ASN A 33 -13.98 -6.77 3.55
N ASP A 34 -15.28 -6.81 3.81
CA ASP A 34 -15.89 -6.08 4.94
C ASP A 34 -15.32 -6.46 6.31
N ARG A 35 -14.97 -7.74 6.50
CA ARG A 35 -14.34 -8.23 7.75
C ARG A 35 -12.95 -7.62 7.92
N GLN A 36 -12.14 -7.63 6.88
CA GLN A 36 -10.80 -7.02 6.88
C GLN A 36 -10.89 -5.50 7.04
N LEU A 37 -11.88 -4.85 6.43
CA LEU A 37 -12.10 -3.40 6.52
C LEU A 37 -12.47 -2.97 7.95
N LYS A 38 -13.32 -3.76 8.63
CA LYS A 38 -13.63 -3.53 10.05
C LYS A 38 -12.37 -3.64 10.91
N LYS A 39 -11.61 -4.73 10.78
CA LYS A 39 -10.35 -4.95 11.50
C LYS A 39 -9.32 -3.84 11.23
N LEU A 40 -9.17 -3.42 9.98
CA LEU A 40 -8.30 -2.31 9.57
C LEU A 40 -8.64 -1.03 10.35
N ARG A 41 -9.93 -0.66 10.43
CA ARG A 41 -10.36 0.55 11.13
C ARG A 41 -10.17 0.46 12.64
N GLU A 42 -10.47 -0.70 13.23
CA GLU A 42 -10.21 -0.95 14.66
C GLU A 42 -8.71 -0.83 14.98
N ALA A 43 -7.85 -1.41 14.15
CA ALA A 43 -6.40 -1.33 14.30
C ALA A 43 -5.85 0.08 14.07
N ILE A 44 -6.41 0.86 13.14
CA ILE A 44 -6.06 2.28 12.96
C ILE A 44 -6.49 3.10 14.18
N ALA A 45 -7.68 2.84 14.74
CA ALA A 45 -8.19 3.61 15.86
C ALA A 45 -7.43 3.33 17.16
N ALA A 46 -7.03 2.08 17.40
CA ALA A 46 -6.26 1.68 18.58
C ALA A 46 -4.90 2.41 18.67
N ASP A 47 -4.51 2.79 19.89
CA ASP A 47 -3.36 3.68 20.11
C ASP A 47 -2.05 3.07 19.60
N ARG A 48 -1.73 1.84 20.02
CA ARG A 48 -0.46 1.18 19.69
C ARG A 48 -0.34 0.84 18.20
N SER A 49 -1.31 0.13 17.65
CA SER A 49 -1.29 -0.30 16.23
C SER A 49 -1.46 0.88 15.28
N GLY A 50 -2.26 1.88 15.66
CA GLY A 50 -2.44 3.10 14.89
C GLY A 50 -1.18 3.97 14.84
N LYS A 51 -0.50 4.18 15.97
CA LYS A 51 0.80 4.88 16.00
C LYS A 51 1.86 4.13 15.19
N GLN A 52 1.90 2.80 15.30
CA GLN A 52 2.78 1.97 14.50
C GLN A 52 2.53 2.18 12.99
N LEU A 53 1.27 2.17 12.55
CA LEU A 53 0.93 2.38 11.16
C LEU A 53 1.34 3.78 10.66
N VAL A 54 1.10 4.83 11.46
CA VAL A 54 1.51 6.19 11.11
C VAL A 54 3.02 6.26 10.85
N ALA A 55 3.84 5.63 11.71
CA ALA A 55 5.28 5.58 11.52
C ALA A 55 5.68 4.82 10.25
N ILE A 56 5.06 3.67 9.97
CA ILE A 56 5.32 2.88 8.75
C ILE A 56 4.99 3.72 7.50
N VAL A 57 3.84 4.39 7.47
CA VAL A 57 3.42 5.24 6.35
C VAL A 57 4.36 6.42 6.15
N ALA A 58 4.79 7.07 7.24
CA ALA A 58 5.76 8.16 7.17
C ALA A 58 7.09 7.71 6.57
N GLU A 59 7.62 6.55 6.98
CA GLU A 59 8.87 6.00 6.46
C GLU A 59 8.76 5.60 4.97
N LEU A 60 7.61 5.06 4.54
CA LEU A 60 7.36 4.77 3.12
C LEU A 60 7.35 6.05 2.29
N ARG A 61 6.64 7.09 2.75
CA ARG A 61 6.60 8.40 2.06
C ARG A 61 7.99 9.03 1.99
N LYS A 62 8.77 8.95 3.07
CA LYS A 62 10.17 9.44 3.10
C LYS A 62 11.07 8.73 2.09
N LYS A 63 10.82 7.45 1.79
CA LYS A 63 11.52 6.69 0.75
C LYS A 63 10.96 6.94 -0.67
N GLY A 64 9.96 7.83 -0.81
CA GLY A 64 9.32 8.19 -2.06
C GLY A 64 8.41 7.09 -2.61
N TYR A 65 7.64 6.45 -1.72
CA TYR A 65 6.48 5.63 -2.09
C TYR A 65 5.20 6.40 -1.78
N ASP A 66 4.21 6.24 -2.65
CA ASP A 66 2.85 6.67 -2.35
C ASP A 66 2.17 5.63 -1.48
N VAL A 67 1.36 6.10 -0.53
CA VAL A 67 0.49 5.26 0.29
C VAL A 67 -0.93 5.74 0.06
N GLU A 68 -1.74 4.85 -0.49
CA GLU A 68 -3.07 5.16 -1.01
C GLU A 68 -4.12 4.17 -0.52
N GLY A 69 -5.37 4.47 -0.91
CA GLY A 69 -6.57 3.71 -0.57
C GLY A 69 -7.63 4.54 0.15
N GLN A 70 -7.38 5.83 0.35
CA GLN A 70 -8.40 6.80 0.75
C GLN A 70 -9.49 6.87 -0.32
N GLU A 71 -10.70 6.45 0.06
CA GLU A 71 -11.87 6.50 -0.82
C GLU A 71 -13.05 7.25 -0.18
N LEU A 72 -12.98 7.49 1.13
CA LEU A 72 -14.00 8.21 1.86
C LEU A 72 -13.66 9.70 1.95
N LYS A 73 -14.67 10.55 1.74
CA LYS A 73 -14.57 12.01 1.95
C LYS A 73 -14.56 12.39 3.43
N ARG A 74 -15.16 11.58 4.30
CA ARG A 74 -15.33 11.83 5.75
C ARG A 74 -14.89 10.60 6.54
N VAL A 75 -14.51 10.82 7.80
CA VAL A 75 -14.19 9.71 8.72
C VAL A 75 -15.45 8.87 8.92
N PRO A 76 -15.41 7.54 8.77
CA PRO A 76 -16.59 6.72 8.96
C PRO A 76 -16.96 6.61 10.46
N PRO A 77 -18.24 6.51 10.83
CA PRO A 77 -18.65 6.13 12.18
C PRO A 77 -18.02 4.79 12.62
N PRO A 78 -17.83 4.56 13.93
CA PRO A 78 -18.18 5.43 15.06
C PRO A 78 -17.09 6.45 15.45
N TYR A 79 -16.07 6.65 14.61
CA TYR A 79 -14.92 7.49 14.98
C TYR A 79 -15.22 8.99 14.82
N PRO A 80 -14.65 9.85 15.70
CA PRO A 80 -14.84 11.29 15.60
C PRO A 80 -14.14 11.86 14.37
N GLN A 81 -14.69 12.94 13.78
CA GLN A 81 -14.15 13.51 12.53
C GLN A 81 -12.74 14.10 12.68
N ASP A 82 -12.39 14.53 13.89
CA ASP A 82 -11.10 15.09 14.29
C ASP A 82 -10.15 14.04 14.91
N HIS A 83 -10.43 12.74 14.71
CA HIS A 83 -9.56 11.67 15.18
C HIS A 83 -8.10 11.90 14.72
N PRO A 84 -7.07 11.66 15.56
CA PRO A 84 -5.67 11.93 15.23
C PRO A 84 -5.15 11.15 14.00
N ARG A 85 -5.91 10.15 13.54
CA ARG A 85 -5.61 9.30 12.37
C ARG A 85 -6.76 9.34 11.35
N ALA A 86 -7.49 10.44 11.27
CA ALA A 86 -8.66 10.64 10.42
C ALA A 86 -8.38 10.27 8.94
N ASP A 87 -7.24 10.66 8.40
CA ASP A 87 -6.89 10.36 7.00
C ASP A 87 -6.72 8.86 6.75
N LEU A 88 -6.09 8.14 7.70
CA LEU A 88 -5.98 6.69 7.62
C LEU A 88 -7.35 6.01 7.74
N LEU A 89 -8.24 6.49 8.62
CA LEU A 89 -9.59 5.93 8.77
C LEU A 89 -10.48 6.07 7.52
N ARG A 90 -10.16 7.01 6.62
CA ARG A 90 -10.85 7.18 5.33
C ARG A 90 -10.43 6.16 4.27
N HIS A 91 -9.42 5.34 4.57
CA HIS A 91 -8.96 4.29 3.68
C HIS A 91 -9.96 3.13 3.66
N LYS A 92 -10.27 2.64 2.45
CA LYS A 92 -11.00 1.37 2.23
C LYS A 92 -10.07 0.21 1.89
N ARG A 93 -8.84 0.53 1.51
CA ARG A 93 -7.75 -0.38 1.22
C ARG A 93 -6.45 0.27 1.67
N LEU A 94 -5.38 -0.51 1.81
CA LEU A 94 -4.11 0.02 2.28
C LEU A 94 -3.01 -0.52 1.41
N ILE A 95 -2.54 0.31 0.49
CA ILE A 95 -1.50 -0.05 -0.47
C ILE A 95 -0.36 0.95 -0.43
N TYR A 96 0.84 0.47 -0.77
CA TYR A 96 1.94 1.34 -1.14
C TYR A 96 2.34 1.03 -2.58
N TRP A 97 2.82 2.04 -3.31
CA TRP A 97 3.34 1.82 -4.65
C TRP A 97 4.40 2.85 -5.03
N LYS A 98 5.14 2.51 -6.08
CA LYS A 98 6.06 3.40 -6.78
C LYS A 98 6.05 3.09 -8.25
N ARG A 99 5.92 4.13 -9.08
CA ARG A 99 6.08 4.04 -10.52
C ARG A 99 7.44 4.61 -10.92
N TRP A 100 8.10 3.94 -11.83
CA TRP A 100 9.21 4.49 -12.57
C TRP A 100 8.81 4.64 -14.05
N PRO A 101 9.12 5.78 -14.70
CA PRO A 101 8.86 5.96 -16.12
C PRO A 101 9.66 4.96 -16.96
N VAL A 102 9.25 4.76 -18.22
CA VAL A 102 9.98 3.91 -19.16
C VAL A 102 11.41 4.42 -19.33
N GLU A 103 12.39 3.61 -18.91
CA GLU A 103 13.81 3.90 -18.99
C GLU A 103 14.60 2.63 -19.36
N PRO A 104 15.79 2.73 -20.00
CA PRO A 104 16.52 1.57 -20.51
C PRO A 104 16.84 0.48 -19.48
N TRP A 105 16.98 0.83 -18.19
CA TRP A 105 17.28 -0.16 -17.15
C TRP A 105 16.13 -1.13 -16.88
N ILE A 106 14.89 -0.83 -17.30
CA ILE A 106 13.74 -1.73 -17.12
C ILE A 106 13.98 -3.06 -17.86
N ALA A 107 14.64 -3.03 -19.01
CA ALA A 107 14.98 -4.22 -19.80
C ALA A 107 16.27 -4.93 -19.34
N THR A 108 16.72 -4.68 -18.11
CA THR A 108 17.97 -5.23 -17.56
C THR A 108 17.72 -5.88 -16.18
N PRO A 109 18.66 -6.68 -15.65
CA PRO A 109 18.55 -7.22 -14.30
C PRO A 109 18.36 -6.17 -13.19
N ARG A 110 18.69 -4.90 -13.43
CA ARG A 110 18.45 -3.80 -12.47
C ARG A 110 16.97 -3.62 -12.12
N ALA A 111 16.06 -4.00 -13.01
CA ALA A 111 14.62 -3.95 -12.75
C ALA A 111 14.24 -4.84 -11.57
N ARG A 112 14.77 -6.07 -11.53
CA ARG A 112 14.58 -7.01 -10.41
C ARG A 112 15.04 -6.37 -9.09
N ASP A 113 16.21 -5.73 -9.08
CA ASP A 113 16.78 -5.16 -7.86
C ASP A 113 15.95 -3.98 -7.34
N ARG A 114 15.42 -3.14 -8.23
CA ARG A 114 14.50 -2.03 -7.86
C ARG A 114 13.16 -2.55 -7.33
N VAL A 115 12.56 -3.53 -8.00
CA VAL A 115 11.29 -4.16 -7.56
C VAL A 115 11.48 -4.86 -6.21
N ALA A 116 12.53 -5.66 -6.06
CA ALA A 116 12.84 -6.34 -4.80
C ALA A 116 13.14 -5.35 -3.66
N LYS A 117 13.76 -4.20 -3.96
CA LYS A 117 13.94 -3.13 -2.99
C LYS A 117 12.60 -2.53 -2.56
N ALA A 118 11.69 -2.26 -3.49
CA ALA A 118 10.36 -1.75 -3.16
C ALA A 118 9.59 -2.67 -2.23
N TRP A 119 9.61 -3.98 -2.51
CA TRP A 119 8.94 -4.95 -1.65
C TRP A 119 9.58 -5.07 -0.26
N ARG A 120 10.92 -4.98 -0.17
CA ARG A 120 11.61 -4.93 1.14
C ARG A 120 11.29 -3.66 1.92
N ASP A 121 11.21 -2.52 1.24
CA ASP A 121 10.86 -1.25 1.89
C ASP A 121 9.44 -1.26 2.45
N GLY A 122 8.50 -1.96 1.79
CA GLY A 122 7.12 -2.13 2.23
C GLY A 122 6.84 -3.35 3.13
N ALA A 123 7.87 -4.11 3.52
CA ALA A 123 7.72 -5.31 4.35
C ALA A 123 6.98 -5.00 5.66
N ALA A 124 7.33 -3.89 6.33
CA ALA A 124 6.69 -3.49 7.58
C ALA A 124 5.18 -3.22 7.42
N LEU A 125 4.74 -2.66 6.28
CA LEU A 125 3.32 -2.45 6.01
C LEU A 125 2.61 -3.79 5.77
N ASN A 126 3.23 -4.67 4.99
CA ASN A 126 2.69 -6.00 4.72
C ASN A 126 2.54 -6.83 6.00
N GLU A 127 3.54 -6.80 6.89
CA GLU A 127 3.50 -7.45 8.19
C GLU A 127 2.42 -6.85 9.11
N TRP A 128 2.26 -5.52 9.08
CA TRP A 128 1.19 -4.85 9.81
C TRP A 128 -0.19 -5.31 9.32
N CYS A 129 -0.41 -5.35 8.00
CA CYS A 129 -1.67 -5.84 7.42
C CYS A 129 -1.92 -7.30 7.79
N ALA A 130 -0.91 -8.17 7.67
CA ALA A 130 -1.03 -9.59 8.04
C ALA A 130 -1.39 -9.79 9.51
N LYS A 131 -0.85 -8.95 10.41
CA LYS A 131 -1.12 -9.04 11.85
C LYS A 131 -2.49 -8.53 12.24
N PHE A 132 -2.96 -7.45 11.60
CA PHE A 132 -4.13 -6.71 12.08
C PHE A 132 -5.36 -6.83 11.16
N MET A 133 -5.22 -7.27 9.91
CA MET A 133 -6.33 -7.36 8.95
C MET A 133 -6.66 -8.79 8.56
N ASP A 134 -5.67 -9.61 8.26
CA ASP A 134 -5.86 -11.00 7.84
C ASP A 134 -6.36 -11.86 9.01
#